data_AF-A0A7S2A1N8-F1
#
_entry.id   AF-A0A7S2A1N8-F1
#
_cell.length_a   1.000
_cell.length_b   1.000
_cell.length_c   1.000
_cell.angle_alpha   90.00
_cell.angle_beta   90.00
_cell.angle_gamma   90.00
#
_symmetry.space_group_name_H-M   'P 1'
#
loop_
_entity.id
_entity.type
_entity.pdbx_description
1 polymer ?
#
loop_
_entity_poly.entity_id
_entity_poly.type
_entity_poly.pdbx_seq_one_letter_code
_entity_poly.pdbx_strand_id
1 'polypeptide(L)'
;VDELSLQLISALIADTENNNFLFIGSYRDNEVHSSHPLRAYLSELKRKEIDITEINIGCISKEDVNSLISDIFGMPQHLTRSFSDIVYKKTGGNAFFVILFLQSLWDEGSLLFSLDSNTWKWDTDALDSREMFDDVGLLMAEKIRQLPLGCQHAMKMIACVGSKCDELILRLCMREGDGSQEGPSTKRRKHNIDGNDQLLMLDFAVEEGLLKKDDRSYIFAHDQIQHAAYSLIPENEQGRLHKHIGNLILKHIPDNRVNDVLFIVVDQLNRGVSFIEEDERMELAMLNLKAGEKAMSLATFLISASYLKAGISMLCENQWEKHYDLCLQLYSLYAEAEYCNGRFQDVGLATGFVLNKAKSFEDKHRVFATLIKSLAAQNKTQEAMHIGFTVVTKLGVERNFSLPDKSVIMKEIMEIKMALAKTTEAELLNFPEMK
;
A
#
# COMPACT_ATOMS: atom_id res chain seq x y z
N VAL A 1 -3.71 7.10 0.76
CA VAL A 1 -3.39 7.80 2.03
C VAL A 1 -4.14 7.09 3.14
N ASP A 2 -3.45 6.68 4.20
CA ASP A 2 -4.10 6.02 5.34
C ASP A 2 -4.80 7.01 6.29
N GLU A 3 -5.64 6.49 7.19
CA GLU A 3 -6.47 7.30 8.09
C GLU A 3 -5.65 8.10 9.11
N LEU A 4 -4.50 7.58 9.55
CA LEU A 4 -3.59 8.26 10.48
C LEU A 4 -2.94 9.48 9.83
N SER A 5 -2.50 9.33 8.57
CA SER A 5 -1.99 10.43 7.77
C SER A 5 -3.05 11.52 7.61
N LEU A 6 -4.31 11.15 7.35
CA LEU A 6 -5.41 12.11 7.25
C LEU A 6 -5.71 12.81 8.59
N GLN A 7 -5.62 12.10 9.72
CA GLN A 7 -5.77 12.69 11.05
C GLN A 7 -4.66 13.68 11.40
N LEU A 8 -3.41 13.36 11.07
CA LEU A 8 -2.28 14.28 11.24
C LEU A 8 -2.47 15.54 10.39
N ILE A 9 -2.82 15.37 9.11
CA ILE A 9 -3.09 16.50 8.21
C ILE A 9 -4.29 17.32 8.75
N SER A 10 -5.32 16.67 9.32
CA SER A 10 -6.44 17.35 10.00
C SER A 10 -5.96 18.27 11.11
N ALA A 11 -5.09 17.77 11.98
CA ALA A 11 -4.59 18.51 13.12
C ALA A 11 -3.74 19.72 12.68
N LEU A 12 -2.95 19.55 11.62
CA LEU A 12 -2.11 20.62 11.06
C LEU A 12 -2.94 21.69 10.34
N ILE A 13 -3.98 21.32 9.60
CA ILE A 13 -4.84 22.27 8.87
C ILE A 13 -5.80 23.00 9.83
N ALA A 14 -6.23 22.35 10.91
CA ALA A 14 -7.13 22.97 11.89
C ALA A 14 -6.43 23.95 12.86
N ASP A 15 -5.10 24.05 12.81
CA ASP A 15 -4.33 24.99 13.61
C ASP A 15 -4.41 26.41 13.03
N THR A 16 -5.37 27.19 13.54
CA THR A 16 -5.61 28.58 13.12
C THR A 16 -4.50 29.55 13.53
N GLU A 17 -3.55 29.15 14.38
CA GLU A 17 -2.41 30.00 14.75
C GLU A 17 -1.29 29.95 13.69
N ASN A 18 -1.32 28.97 12.79
CA ASN A 18 -0.25 28.70 11.84
C ASN A 18 -0.60 29.14 10.41
N ASN A 19 -0.43 30.44 10.12
CA ASN A 19 -0.80 31.06 8.83
C ASN A 19 0.13 30.75 7.64
N ASN A 20 1.15 29.89 7.81
CA ASN A 20 2.19 29.64 6.80
C ASN A 20 2.12 28.24 6.17
N PHE A 21 1.01 27.50 6.37
CA PHE A 21 0.86 26.13 5.90
C PHE A 21 -0.19 26.03 4.80
N LEU A 22 0.22 25.55 3.61
CA LEU A 22 -0.68 25.23 2.49
C LEU A 22 -0.55 23.74 2.18
N PHE A 23 -1.67 23.02 2.27
CA PHE A 23 -1.75 21.62 1.87
C PHE A 23 -2.35 21.49 0.47
N ILE A 24 -1.60 20.85 -0.44
CA ILE A 24 -2.07 20.53 -1.79
C ILE A 24 -2.13 19.01 -1.91
N GLY A 25 -3.32 18.49 -2.20
CA GLY A 25 -3.54 17.08 -2.43
C GLY A 25 -4.17 16.83 -3.80
N SER A 26 -3.78 15.74 -4.45
CA SER A 26 -4.43 15.23 -5.65
C SER A 26 -5.00 13.85 -5.36
N TYR A 27 -6.24 13.61 -5.76
CA TYR A 27 -6.87 12.30 -5.65
C TYR A 27 -7.71 12.03 -6.91
N ARG A 28 -7.95 10.75 -7.23
CA ARG A 28 -8.82 10.38 -8.33
C ARG A 28 -10.24 10.22 -7.84
N ASP A 29 -11.19 10.86 -8.52
CA ASP A 29 -12.60 10.85 -8.18
C ASP A 29 -13.25 9.46 -8.32
N ASN A 30 -12.74 8.65 -9.26
CA ASN A 30 -13.19 7.28 -9.51
C ASN A 30 -12.68 6.23 -8.50
N GLU A 31 -11.57 6.48 -7.79
CA GLU A 31 -11.01 5.59 -6.77
C GLU A 31 -11.52 5.92 -5.34
N VAL A 32 -12.10 7.12 -5.17
CA VAL A 32 -12.61 7.63 -3.89
C VAL A 32 -14.13 7.47 -3.86
N HIS A 33 -14.57 6.22 -3.71
CA HIS A 33 -15.98 5.86 -3.55
C HIS A 33 -16.57 6.42 -2.24
N SER A 34 -17.89 6.34 -2.07
CA SER A 34 -18.62 6.89 -0.91
C SER A 34 -18.12 6.40 0.45
N SER A 35 -17.51 5.22 0.52
CA SER A 35 -16.93 4.64 1.73
C SER A 35 -15.45 5.00 1.97
N HIS A 36 -14.80 5.74 1.07
CA HIS A 36 -13.37 6.01 1.17
C HIS A 36 -13.07 7.03 2.30
N PRO A 37 -12.07 6.78 3.19
CA PRO A 37 -11.75 7.65 4.34
C PRO A 37 -11.55 9.12 4.00
N LEU A 38 -10.97 9.42 2.82
CA LEU A 38 -10.77 10.79 2.33
C LEU A 38 -12.09 11.59 2.20
N ARG A 39 -13.21 10.97 1.82
CA ARG A 39 -14.50 11.67 1.71
C ARG A 39 -15.04 12.10 3.07
N ALA A 40 -14.95 11.20 4.05
CA ALA A 40 -15.33 11.50 5.43
C ALA A 40 -14.46 12.64 5.97
N TYR A 41 -13.16 12.60 5.69
CA TYR A 41 -12.21 13.63 6.06
C TYR A 41 -12.51 15.01 5.43
N LEU A 42 -12.69 15.08 4.11
CA LEU A 42 -13.04 16.34 3.43
C LEU A 42 -14.36 16.93 3.94
N SER A 43 -15.32 16.07 4.28
CA SER A 43 -16.59 16.48 4.88
C SER A 43 -16.41 17.04 6.29
N GLU A 44 -15.50 16.45 7.08
CA GLU A 44 -15.16 16.94 8.42
C GLU A 44 -14.48 18.30 8.37
N LEU A 45 -13.53 18.50 7.45
CA LEU A 45 -12.86 19.79 7.26
C LEU A 45 -13.87 20.89 6.84
N LYS A 46 -14.79 20.59 5.92
CA LYS A 46 -15.88 21.52 5.54
C LYS A 46 -16.75 21.89 6.75
N ARG A 47 -17.04 20.94 7.64
CA ARG A 47 -17.81 21.20 8.89
C ARG A 47 -17.04 22.07 9.89
N LYS A 48 -15.70 22.03 9.87
CA LYS A 48 -14.83 22.88 10.70
C LYS A 48 -14.60 24.27 10.10
N GLU A 49 -15.29 24.62 9.01
CA GLU A 49 -15.18 25.92 8.33
C GLU A 49 -13.75 26.24 7.85
N ILE A 50 -12.97 25.20 7.54
CA ILE A 50 -11.64 25.34 6.93
C ILE A 50 -11.83 25.69 5.45
N ASP A 51 -11.09 26.69 4.96
CA ASP A 51 -11.08 27.06 3.54
C ASP A 51 -10.47 25.95 2.69
N ILE A 52 -11.32 25.25 1.93
CA ILE A 52 -10.92 24.19 0.99
C ILE A 52 -11.26 24.64 -0.41
N THR A 53 -10.25 24.74 -1.28
CA THR A 53 -10.43 24.94 -2.71
C THR A 53 -10.33 23.61 -3.42
N GLU A 54 -11.45 23.14 -3.98
CA GLU A 54 -11.48 21.92 -4.78
C GLU A 54 -11.34 22.28 -6.26
N ILE A 55 -10.21 21.89 -6.86
CA ILE A 55 -9.95 22.08 -8.28
C ILE A 55 -10.17 20.76 -8.99
N ASN A 56 -11.29 20.65 -9.70
CA ASN A 56 -11.55 19.50 -10.55
C ASN A 56 -10.77 19.65 -11.87
N ILE A 57 -9.80 18.78 -12.10
CA ILE A 57 -9.02 18.74 -13.35
C ILE A 57 -9.79 17.89 -14.36
N GLY A 58 -10.63 18.54 -15.15
CA GLY A 58 -11.34 17.91 -16.26
C GLY A 58 -10.49 17.78 -17.53
N CYS A 59 -11.11 17.24 -18.58
CA CYS A 59 -10.56 17.29 -19.93
C CYS A 59 -10.35 18.73 -20.41
N ILE A 60 -9.27 18.96 -21.17
CA ILE A 60 -8.98 20.25 -21.79
C ILE A 60 -9.98 20.55 -22.91
N SER A 61 -10.29 21.83 -23.12
CA SER A 61 -11.29 22.23 -24.11
C SER A 61 -10.81 21.95 -25.53
N LYS A 62 -11.74 21.99 -26.49
CA LYS A 62 -11.42 21.85 -27.92
C LYS A 62 -10.44 22.94 -28.38
N GLU A 63 -10.59 24.14 -27.86
CA GLU A 63 -9.71 25.28 -28.09
C GLU A 63 -8.30 25.03 -27.53
N ASP A 64 -8.21 24.48 -26.32
CA ASP A 64 -6.93 24.14 -25.68
C ASP A 64 -6.23 22.99 -26.40
N VAL A 65 -6.97 21.98 -26.89
CA VAL A 65 -6.41 20.92 -27.75
C VAL A 65 -5.83 21.51 -29.03
N ASN A 66 -6.54 22.45 -29.67
CA ASN A 66 -6.02 23.11 -30.86
C ASN A 66 -4.79 23.97 -30.55
N SER A 67 -4.76 24.66 -29.41
CA SER A 67 -3.58 25.42 -28.98
C SER A 67 -2.39 24.50 -28.74
N LEU A 68 -2.60 23.40 -28.02
CA LEU A 68 -1.58 22.40 -27.75
C LEU A 68 -1.00 21.83 -29.05
N ILE A 69 -1.85 21.44 -30.00
CA ILE A 69 -1.38 20.91 -31.29
C ILE A 69 -0.67 21.99 -32.11
N SER A 70 -1.19 23.21 -32.13
CA SER A 70 -0.57 24.37 -32.80
C SER A 70 0.85 24.61 -32.29
N ASP A 71 1.05 24.54 -30.97
CA ASP A 71 2.34 24.69 -30.32
C ASP A 71 3.27 23.51 -30.64
N ILE A 72 2.78 22.27 -30.60
CA ILE A 72 3.57 21.07 -30.95
C ILE A 72 4.03 21.10 -32.41
N PHE A 73 3.14 21.51 -33.33
CA PHE A 73 3.42 21.52 -34.76
C PHE A 73 4.19 22.77 -35.21
N GLY A 74 4.24 23.80 -34.37
CA GLY A 74 4.79 25.11 -34.75
C GLY A 74 3.99 25.78 -35.87
N MET A 75 2.68 25.49 -35.96
CA MET A 75 1.79 25.96 -37.03
C MET A 75 0.69 26.86 -36.46
N PRO A 76 0.21 27.89 -37.17
CA PRO A 76 -0.91 28.70 -36.72
C PRO A 76 -2.19 27.90 -36.43
N GLN A 77 -2.89 28.24 -35.35
CA GLN A 77 -4.11 27.56 -34.88
C GLN A 77 -5.22 27.37 -35.93
N HIS A 78 -5.31 28.23 -36.95
CA HIS A 78 -6.32 28.10 -38.01
C HIS A 78 -6.01 26.96 -38.99
N LEU A 79 -4.73 26.58 -39.15
CA LEU A 79 -4.31 25.47 -40.00
C LEU A 79 -4.39 24.12 -39.28
N THR A 80 -4.24 24.10 -37.95
CA THR A 80 -4.34 22.88 -37.15
C THR A 80 -5.78 22.51 -36.78
N ARG A 81 -6.74 23.41 -37.02
CA ARG A 81 -8.11 23.27 -36.51
C ARG A 81 -8.78 21.98 -37.00
N SER A 82 -8.74 21.69 -38.29
CA SER A 82 -9.37 20.50 -38.87
C SER A 82 -8.83 19.20 -38.27
N PHE A 83 -7.55 19.16 -37.94
CA PHE A 83 -6.92 18.01 -37.30
C PHE A 83 -7.24 17.97 -35.80
N SER A 84 -7.14 19.10 -35.10
CA SER A 84 -7.48 19.21 -33.67
C SER A 84 -8.91 18.81 -33.36
N ASP A 85 -9.86 19.07 -34.28
CA ASP A 85 -11.25 18.69 -34.16
C ASP A 85 -11.41 17.16 -34.14
N ILE A 86 -10.65 16.45 -34.96
CA ILE A 86 -10.63 14.98 -35.01
C ILE A 86 -9.96 14.44 -33.75
N VAL A 87 -8.80 15.00 -33.38
CA VAL A 87 -8.09 14.61 -32.15
C VAL A 87 -8.99 14.80 -30.92
N TYR A 88 -9.66 15.94 -30.78
CA TYR A 88 -10.60 16.18 -29.68
C TYR A 88 -11.75 15.17 -29.68
N LYS A 89 -12.33 14.89 -30.85
CA LYS A 89 -13.41 13.89 -30.99
C LYS A 89 -12.96 12.48 -30.58
N LYS A 90 -11.70 12.10 -30.83
CA LYS A 90 -11.17 10.76 -30.48
C LYS A 90 -10.70 10.63 -29.04
N THR A 91 -10.31 11.74 -28.41
CA THR A 91 -9.65 11.75 -27.10
C THR A 91 -10.52 12.34 -25.97
N GLY A 92 -11.68 12.91 -26.32
CA GLY A 92 -12.55 13.58 -25.36
C GLY A 92 -11.91 14.78 -24.65
N GLY A 93 -10.81 15.32 -25.20
CA GLY A 93 -10.03 16.39 -24.57
C GLY A 93 -9.15 15.92 -23.41
N ASN A 94 -8.95 14.62 -23.19
CA ASN A 94 -7.99 14.18 -22.17
C ASN A 94 -6.56 14.48 -22.66
N ALA A 95 -5.82 15.35 -21.95
CA ALA A 95 -4.49 15.80 -22.39
C ALA A 95 -3.48 14.65 -22.59
N PHE A 96 -3.55 13.61 -21.76
CA PHE A 96 -2.73 12.41 -21.92
C PHE A 96 -3.06 11.67 -23.22
N PHE A 97 -4.35 11.55 -23.53
CA PHE A 97 -4.80 10.95 -24.80
C PHE A 97 -4.46 11.78 -26.02
N VAL A 98 -4.51 13.11 -25.93
CA VAL A 98 -4.06 13.97 -27.02
C VAL A 98 -2.61 13.64 -27.35
N ILE A 99 -1.70 13.64 -26.36
CA ILE A 99 -0.28 13.35 -26.57
C ILE A 99 -0.07 11.94 -27.12
N LEU A 100 -0.71 10.93 -26.53
CA LEU A 100 -0.60 9.54 -26.98
C LEU A 100 -1.15 9.32 -28.39
N PHE A 101 -2.28 9.94 -28.71
CA PHE A 101 -2.87 9.82 -30.04
C PHE A 101 -1.95 10.42 -31.09
N LEU A 102 -1.35 11.59 -30.82
CA LEU A 102 -0.35 12.21 -31.70
C LEU A 102 0.88 11.31 -31.90
N GLN A 103 1.39 10.69 -30.83
CA GLN A 103 2.50 9.75 -30.91
C GLN A 103 2.14 8.53 -31.77
N SER A 104 0.96 7.93 -31.56
CA SER A 104 0.54 6.78 -32.36
C SER A 104 0.43 7.09 -33.86
N LEU A 105 -0.03 8.29 -34.21
CA LEU A 105 -0.12 8.70 -35.61
C LEU A 105 1.27 8.91 -36.23
N TRP A 106 2.23 9.37 -35.44
CA TRP A 106 3.61 9.53 -35.87
C TRP A 106 4.28 8.17 -36.11
N ASP A 107 4.19 7.25 -35.16
CA ASP A 107 4.84 5.94 -35.22
C ASP A 107 4.34 5.11 -36.42
N GLU A 108 3.05 5.24 -36.75
CA GLU A 108 2.42 4.55 -37.87
C GLU A 108 2.57 5.28 -39.22
N GLY A 109 3.18 6.47 -39.23
CA GLY A 109 3.36 7.28 -40.44
C GLY A 109 2.08 7.93 -40.97
N SER A 110 1.01 7.99 -40.18
CA SER A 110 -0.23 8.73 -40.52
C SER A 110 -0.10 10.23 -40.25
N LEU A 111 0.90 10.63 -39.47
CA LEU A 111 1.33 12.01 -39.23
C LEU A 111 2.79 12.15 -39.65
N LEU A 112 3.07 12.97 -40.66
CA LEU A 112 4.39 13.12 -41.26
C LEU A 112 4.78 14.58 -41.40
N PHE A 113 6.05 14.88 -41.13
CA PHE A 113 6.60 16.19 -41.45
C PHE A 113 7.10 16.21 -42.91
N SER A 114 6.49 17.02 -43.76
CA SER A 114 6.87 17.15 -45.17
C SER A 114 7.98 18.18 -45.32
N LEU A 115 9.20 17.72 -45.62
CA LEU A 115 10.36 18.60 -45.83
C LEU A 115 10.17 19.54 -47.04
N ASP A 116 9.45 19.11 -48.08
CA ASP A 116 9.22 19.90 -49.29
C ASP A 116 8.35 21.15 -49.04
N SER A 117 7.35 21.02 -48.17
CA SER A 117 6.45 22.12 -47.81
C SER A 117 6.77 22.74 -46.46
N ASN A 118 7.72 22.17 -45.72
CA ASN A 118 8.06 22.52 -44.34
C ASN A 118 6.81 22.58 -43.41
N THR A 119 5.88 21.64 -43.62
CA THR A 119 4.62 21.56 -42.89
C THR A 119 4.29 20.14 -42.50
N TRP A 120 3.51 19.99 -41.43
CA TRP A 120 2.88 18.73 -41.06
C TRP A 120 1.81 18.34 -42.07
N LYS A 121 1.77 17.05 -42.43
CA LYS A 121 0.73 16.42 -43.22
C LYS A 121 0.17 15.24 -42.44
N TRP A 122 -1.14 15.04 -42.54
CA TRP A 122 -1.84 13.96 -41.88
C TRP A 122 -2.84 13.31 -42.83
N ASP A 123 -3.05 12.02 -42.68
CA ASP A 123 -4.06 11.26 -43.45
C ASP A 123 -5.42 11.37 -42.75
N THR A 124 -6.36 12.11 -43.36
CA THR A 124 -7.71 12.31 -42.82
C THR A 124 -8.54 11.03 -42.80
N ASP A 125 -8.33 10.13 -43.76
CA ASP A 125 -9.11 8.89 -43.87
C ASP A 125 -8.66 7.88 -42.79
N ALA A 126 -7.35 7.81 -42.52
CA ALA A 126 -6.79 7.00 -41.43
C ALA A 126 -7.21 7.51 -40.04
N LEU A 127 -7.42 8.82 -39.90
CA LEU A 127 -7.87 9.45 -38.65
C LEU A 127 -9.34 9.14 -38.34
N ASP A 128 -10.20 9.15 -39.35
CA ASP A 128 -11.64 8.92 -39.16
C ASP A 128 -11.97 7.46 -38.85
N SER A 129 -11.22 6.50 -39.39
CA SER A 129 -11.46 5.06 -39.20
C SER A 129 -11.10 4.50 -37.82
N ARG A 130 -10.43 5.27 -36.94
CA ARG A 130 -10.02 4.79 -35.60
C ARG A 130 -11.17 4.80 -34.58
N GLU A 131 -11.17 3.89 -33.61
CA GLU A 131 -12.14 3.93 -32.51
C GLU A 131 -11.83 5.07 -31.51
N MET A 132 -12.85 5.52 -30.76
CA MET A 132 -12.68 6.49 -29.69
C MET A 132 -12.04 5.83 -28.47
N PHE A 133 -11.08 6.50 -27.84
CA PHE A 133 -10.49 6.04 -26.58
C PHE A 133 -11.11 6.84 -25.44
N ASP A 134 -12.20 6.31 -24.86
CA ASP A 134 -12.86 6.95 -23.71
C ASP A 134 -12.25 6.53 -22.35
N ASP A 135 -11.40 5.49 -22.33
CA ASP A 135 -10.76 4.97 -21.11
C ASP A 135 -9.27 4.68 -21.31
N VAL A 136 -8.42 5.32 -20.49
CA VAL A 136 -6.95 5.22 -20.57
C VAL A 136 -6.50 3.79 -20.34
N GLY A 137 -7.21 3.07 -19.47
CA GLY A 137 -6.99 1.65 -19.23
C GLY A 137 -7.21 0.82 -20.50
N LEU A 138 -8.23 1.12 -21.31
CA LEU A 138 -8.54 0.38 -22.53
C LEU A 138 -7.51 0.60 -23.63
N LEU A 139 -7.08 1.86 -23.86
CA LEU A 139 -6.02 2.15 -24.83
C LEU A 139 -4.70 1.47 -24.43
N MET A 140 -4.31 1.57 -23.16
CA MET A 140 -3.09 0.92 -22.67
C MET A 140 -3.22 -0.61 -22.78
N ALA A 141 -4.39 -1.18 -22.48
CA ALA A 141 -4.63 -2.60 -22.63
C ALA A 141 -4.49 -3.03 -24.10
N GLU A 142 -4.97 -2.24 -25.05
CA GLU A 142 -4.83 -2.52 -26.49
C GLU A 142 -3.39 -2.42 -26.96
N LYS A 143 -2.65 -1.37 -26.55
CA LYS A 143 -1.20 -1.29 -26.78
C LYS A 143 -0.46 -2.50 -26.24
N ILE A 144 -0.79 -2.93 -25.02
CA ILE A 144 -0.18 -4.13 -24.43
C ILE A 144 -0.55 -5.37 -25.26
N ARG A 145 -1.80 -5.53 -25.72
CA ARG A 145 -2.22 -6.68 -26.56
C ARG A 145 -1.49 -6.76 -27.90
N GLN A 146 -0.95 -5.66 -28.41
CA GLN A 146 -0.16 -5.63 -29.64
C GLN A 146 1.29 -6.10 -29.44
N LEU A 147 1.78 -6.14 -28.19
CA LEU A 147 3.12 -6.63 -27.87
C LEU A 147 3.23 -8.15 -28.05
N PRO A 148 4.44 -8.71 -28.20
CA PRO A 148 4.64 -10.16 -28.19
C PRO A 148 4.04 -10.82 -26.93
N LEU A 149 3.48 -12.02 -27.06
CA LEU A 149 2.82 -12.73 -25.94
C LEU A 149 3.71 -12.88 -24.71
N GLY A 150 5.01 -13.11 -24.89
CA GLY A 150 5.98 -13.16 -23.79
C GLY A 150 6.11 -11.83 -23.05
N CYS A 151 6.09 -10.71 -23.77
CA CYS A 151 6.09 -9.37 -23.18
C CYS A 151 4.78 -9.08 -22.45
N GLN A 152 3.64 -9.43 -23.04
CA GLN A 152 2.33 -9.31 -22.38
C GLN A 152 2.30 -10.09 -21.06
N HIS A 153 2.77 -11.34 -21.09
CA HIS A 153 2.83 -12.17 -19.90
C HIS A 153 3.73 -11.54 -18.83
N ALA A 154 4.93 -11.11 -19.19
CA ALA A 154 5.84 -10.42 -18.26
C ALA A 154 5.22 -9.15 -17.67
N MET A 155 4.54 -8.33 -18.46
CA MET A 155 3.84 -7.13 -17.95
C MET A 155 2.73 -7.47 -16.96
N LYS A 156 1.95 -8.55 -17.18
CA LYS A 156 0.96 -9.04 -16.21
C LYS A 156 1.64 -9.46 -14.90
N MET A 157 2.78 -10.16 -14.97
CA MET A 157 3.54 -10.55 -13.78
C MET A 157 4.06 -9.35 -13.00
N ILE A 158 4.62 -8.35 -13.69
CA ILE A 158 5.06 -7.11 -13.07
C ILE A 158 3.86 -6.42 -12.40
N ALA A 159 2.72 -6.33 -13.08
CA ALA A 159 1.51 -5.69 -12.55
C ALA A 159 0.97 -6.37 -11.28
N CYS A 160 1.08 -7.69 -11.17
CA CYS A 160 0.76 -8.42 -9.95
C CYS A 160 1.70 -8.04 -8.79
N VAL A 161 3.01 -7.94 -9.05
CA VAL A 161 4.03 -7.61 -8.05
C VAL A 161 3.91 -6.17 -7.57
N GLY A 162 3.73 -5.20 -8.48
CA GLY A 162 3.59 -3.79 -8.15
C GLY A 162 3.98 -2.86 -9.31
N SER A 163 4.23 -1.59 -8.98
CA SER A 163 4.67 -0.58 -9.95
C SER A 163 6.13 -0.72 -10.36
N LYS A 164 6.95 -1.40 -9.54
CA LYS A 164 8.36 -1.75 -9.77
C LYS A 164 8.57 -3.24 -9.48
N CYS A 165 9.24 -3.94 -10.38
CA CYS A 165 9.57 -5.36 -10.21
C CYS A 165 11.06 -5.60 -10.49
N ASP A 166 11.71 -6.28 -9.55
CA ASP A 166 13.11 -6.71 -9.68
C ASP A 166 13.24 -7.80 -10.75
N GLU A 167 14.28 -7.68 -11.58
CA GLU A 167 14.52 -8.58 -12.69
C GLU A 167 14.70 -10.04 -12.26
N LEU A 168 15.24 -10.29 -11.06
CA LEU A 168 15.37 -11.65 -10.54
C LEU A 168 14.01 -12.27 -10.22
N ILE A 169 13.11 -11.50 -9.61
CA ILE A 169 11.73 -11.94 -9.35
C ILE A 169 11.04 -12.25 -10.68
N LEU A 170 11.19 -11.35 -11.66
CA LEU A 170 10.60 -11.53 -12.98
C LEU A 170 11.14 -12.78 -13.69
N ARG A 171 12.45 -13.01 -13.67
CA ARG A 171 13.07 -14.23 -14.23
C ARG A 171 12.52 -15.51 -13.61
N LEU A 172 12.25 -15.50 -12.30
CA LEU A 172 11.66 -16.65 -11.61
C LEU A 172 10.24 -16.90 -12.10
N CYS A 173 9.42 -15.85 -12.20
CA CYS A 173 8.05 -15.92 -12.71
C CYS A 173 7.97 -16.41 -14.16
N MET A 174 8.93 -16.01 -15.00
CA MET A 174 8.91 -16.33 -16.43
C MET A 174 9.43 -17.75 -16.75
N ARG A 175 10.28 -18.34 -15.88
CA ARG A 175 10.89 -19.67 -16.10
C ARG A 175 9.95 -20.86 -15.91
N GLU A 176 8.97 -20.79 -15.00
CA GLU A 176 8.03 -21.90 -14.75
C GLU A 176 6.72 -21.77 -15.58
N GLY A 177 6.54 -20.70 -16.37
CA GLY A 177 5.34 -20.42 -17.16
C GLY A 177 5.07 -21.35 -18.36
N ASP A 178 6.01 -22.22 -18.72
CA ASP A 178 5.86 -23.21 -19.82
C ASP A 178 4.99 -24.43 -19.44
N GLY A 179 4.47 -24.47 -18.20
CA GLY A 179 3.78 -25.65 -17.65
C GLY A 179 2.26 -25.54 -17.49
N SER A 180 1.65 -24.34 -17.57
CA SER A 180 0.23 -24.17 -17.25
C SER A 180 -0.49 -23.30 -18.28
N GLN A 181 -1.35 -23.97 -19.06
CA GLN A 181 -2.36 -23.47 -20.00
C GLN A 181 -1.98 -23.44 -21.49
N GLU A 182 -2.02 -24.62 -22.13
CA GLU A 182 -2.63 -24.75 -23.46
C GLU A 182 -3.43 -26.06 -23.53
N GLY A 183 -4.64 -26.00 -24.09
CA GLY A 183 -5.59 -27.11 -24.18
C GLY A 183 -5.11 -28.32 -24.99
N PRO A 184 -5.93 -29.39 -25.08
CA PRO A 184 -5.51 -30.66 -25.66
C PRO A 184 -5.56 -30.59 -27.19
N SER A 185 -4.63 -29.90 -27.83
CA SER A 185 -4.30 -30.03 -29.26
C SER A 185 -3.19 -29.07 -29.66
N THR A 186 -1.93 -29.49 -29.52
CA THR A 186 -0.95 -29.57 -30.61
C THR A 186 0.43 -29.81 -30.02
N LYS A 187 1.10 -30.86 -30.49
CA LYS A 187 2.54 -31.06 -30.27
C LYS A 187 3.29 -29.95 -31.00
N ARG A 188 3.45 -28.78 -30.38
CA ARG A 188 4.40 -27.75 -30.84
C ARG A 188 5.67 -27.82 -29.99
N ARG A 189 6.78 -27.70 -30.70
CA ARG A 189 8.14 -27.96 -30.25
C ARG A 189 8.46 -27.15 -29.00
N LYS A 190 9.00 -27.80 -27.97
CA LYS A 190 9.81 -27.17 -26.92
C LYS A 190 10.93 -26.36 -27.58
N HIS A 191 10.70 -25.09 -27.88
CA HIS A 191 11.79 -24.13 -27.92
C HIS A 191 12.04 -23.79 -26.47
N ASN A 192 13.15 -24.29 -25.92
CA ASN A 192 13.73 -23.77 -24.69
C ASN A 192 14.12 -22.31 -24.97
N ILE A 193 13.17 -21.39 -24.85
CA ILE A 193 13.46 -19.97 -24.78
C ILE A 193 14.01 -19.79 -23.37
N ASP A 194 15.32 -19.57 -23.24
CA ASP A 194 15.94 -19.34 -21.94
C ASP A 194 15.28 -18.10 -21.30
N GLY A 195 15.19 -18.02 -19.97
CA GLY A 195 14.53 -16.89 -19.29
C GLY A 195 15.15 -15.53 -19.62
N ASN A 196 16.36 -15.51 -20.20
CA ASN A 196 17.00 -14.32 -20.78
C ASN A 196 16.28 -13.82 -22.05
N ASP A 197 15.81 -14.71 -22.92
CA ASP A 197 15.17 -14.35 -24.19
C ASP A 197 13.78 -13.75 -23.98
N GLN A 198 13.07 -14.16 -22.92
CA GLN A 198 11.79 -13.56 -22.54
C GLN A 198 11.95 -12.16 -21.92
N LEU A 199 13.07 -11.89 -21.25
CA LEU A 199 13.38 -10.54 -20.75
C LEU A 199 13.76 -9.58 -21.88
N LEU A 200 14.43 -10.07 -22.94
CA LEU A 200 14.68 -9.27 -24.15
C LEU A 200 13.35 -8.79 -24.78
N MET A 201 12.25 -9.50 -24.57
CA MET A 201 10.93 -9.07 -25.06
C MET A 201 10.38 -7.86 -24.32
N LEU A 202 10.89 -7.52 -23.12
CA LEU A 202 10.47 -6.29 -22.43
C LEU A 202 11.08 -5.03 -23.03
N ASP A 203 12.13 -5.17 -23.84
CA ASP A 203 12.69 -4.03 -24.57
C ASP A 203 11.61 -3.42 -25.50
N PHE A 204 10.70 -4.22 -26.07
CA PHE A 204 9.53 -3.71 -26.81
C PHE A 204 8.63 -2.82 -25.94
N ALA A 205 8.34 -3.21 -24.69
CA ALA A 205 7.54 -2.39 -23.78
C ALA A 205 8.28 -1.14 -23.31
N VAL A 206 9.61 -1.17 -23.28
CA VAL A 206 10.44 0.01 -22.96
C VAL A 206 10.47 0.98 -24.14
N GLU A 207 10.63 0.48 -25.37
CA GLU A 207 10.58 1.27 -26.60
C GLU A 207 9.21 1.93 -26.80
N GLU A 208 8.13 1.20 -26.53
CA GLU A 208 6.75 1.74 -26.53
C GLU A 208 6.45 2.71 -25.38
N GLY A 209 7.41 2.96 -24.49
CA GLY A 209 7.27 3.87 -23.35
C GLY A 209 6.31 3.37 -22.27
N LEU A 210 5.93 2.09 -22.29
CA LEU A 210 5.03 1.47 -21.31
C LEU A 210 5.78 1.11 -20.02
N LEU A 211 7.05 0.72 -20.16
CA LEU A 211 7.96 0.44 -19.07
C LEU A 211 9.19 1.35 -19.13
N LYS A 212 9.83 1.52 -17.97
CA LYS A 212 11.16 2.10 -17.82
C LYS A 212 12.05 1.04 -17.18
N LYS A 213 13.27 0.91 -17.71
CA LYS A 213 14.30 0.05 -17.11
C LYS A 213 15.17 0.89 -16.17
N ASP A 214 15.24 0.45 -14.91
CA ASP A 214 16.00 1.09 -13.83
C ASP A 214 16.97 0.06 -13.23
N ASP A 215 18.23 0.10 -13.66
CA ASP A 215 19.27 -0.91 -13.38
C ASP A 215 18.80 -2.36 -13.58
N ARG A 216 18.33 -2.98 -12.50
CA ARG A 216 17.87 -4.38 -12.43
C ARG A 216 16.38 -4.49 -12.14
N SER A 217 15.61 -3.49 -12.55
CA SER A 217 14.17 -3.46 -12.32
C SER A 217 13.43 -2.87 -13.51
N TYR A 218 12.18 -3.31 -13.67
CA TYR A 218 11.24 -2.72 -14.60
C TYR A 218 10.18 -1.96 -13.82
N ILE A 219 9.90 -0.73 -14.25
CA ILE A 219 8.96 0.19 -13.62
C ILE A 219 7.91 0.58 -14.64
N PHE A 220 6.63 0.54 -14.29
CA PHE A 220 5.60 1.10 -15.15
C PHE A 220 5.80 2.60 -15.30
N ALA A 221 5.74 3.11 -16.54
CA ALA A 221 5.88 4.53 -16.78
C ALA A 221 4.76 5.34 -16.09
N HIS A 222 3.60 4.71 -15.86
CA HIS A 222 2.46 5.26 -15.15
C HIS A 222 1.57 4.15 -14.55
N ASP A 223 0.93 4.42 -13.41
CA ASP A 223 -0.02 3.51 -12.77
C ASP A 223 -1.16 3.02 -13.68
N GLN A 224 -1.61 3.82 -14.66
CA GLN A 224 -2.68 3.40 -15.58
C GLN A 224 -2.23 2.24 -16.48
N ILE A 225 -0.95 2.19 -16.84
CA ILE A 225 -0.38 1.10 -17.61
C ILE A 225 -0.31 -0.16 -16.74
N GLN A 226 0.03 -0.02 -15.46
CA GLN A 226 -0.02 -1.13 -14.50
C GLN A 226 -1.45 -1.69 -14.38
N HIS A 227 -2.45 -0.82 -14.19
CA HIS A 227 -3.85 -1.23 -14.07
C HIS A 227 -4.34 -1.91 -15.35
N ALA A 228 -4.01 -1.35 -16.52
CA ALA A 228 -4.32 -1.96 -17.81
C ALA A 228 -3.69 -3.35 -17.94
N ALA A 229 -2.40 -3.48 -17.64
CA ALA A 229 -1.70 -4.77 -17.64
C ALA A 229 -2.35 -5.78 -16.68
N TYR A 230 -2.73 -5.35 -15.48
CA TYR A 230 -3.42 -6.21 -14.51
C TYR A 230 -4.81 -6.63 -14.98
N SER A 231 -5.57 -5.73 -15.62
CA SER A 231 -6.91 -6.00 -16.15
C SER A 231 -6.94 -7.03 -17.27
N LEU A 232 -5.79 -7.27 -17.94
CA LEU A 232 -5.63 -8.33 -18.94
C LEU A 232 -5.53 -9.74 -18.33
N ILE A 233 -5.52 -9.85 -16.99
CA ILE A 233 -5.61 -11.11 -16.27
C ILE A 233 -7.10 -11.37 -15.97
N PRO A 234 -7.67 -12.48 -16.46
CA PRO A 234 -9.05 -12.85 -16.13
C PRO A 234 -9.28 -12.87 -14.61
N GLU A 235 -10.38 -12.28 -14.14
CA GLU A 235 -10.66 -12.11 -12.70
C GLU A 235 -10.62 -13.44 -11.92
N ASN A 236 -11.08 -14.53 -12.55
CA ASN A 236 -11.04 -15.89 -11.99
C ASN A 236 -9.63 -16.51 -11.91
N GLU A 237 -8.64 -15.91 -12.58
CA GLU A 237 -7.24 -16.37 -12.59
C GLU A 237 -6.32 -15.50 -11.72
N GLN A 238 -6.71 -14.26 -11.40
CA GLN A 238 -5.89 -13.32 -10.63
C GLN A 238 -5.41 -13.91 -9.30
N GLY A 239 -6.31 -14.52 -8.52
CA GLY A 239 -5.93 -15.13 -7.24
C GLY A 239 -4.99 -16.32 -7.38
N ARG A 240 -5.15 -17.15 -8.44
CA ARG A 240 -4.22 -18.26 -8.72
C ARG A 240 -2.84 -17.73 -9.08
N LEU A 241 -2.80 -16.68 -9.88
CA LEU A 241 -1.55 -16.06 -10.30
C LEU A 241 -0.81 -15.45 -9.11
N HIS A 242 -1.52 -14.75 -8.24
CA HIS A 242 -0.98 -14.22 -6.99
C HIS A 242 -0.40 -15.32 -6.09
N LYS A 243 -1.14 -16.42 -5.85
CA LYS A 243 -0.62 -17.59 -5.11
C LYS A 243 0.65 -18.15 -5.77
N HIS A 244 0.61 -18.32 -7.09
CA HIS A 244 1.73 -18.87 -7.84
C HIS A 244 2.99 -18.02 -7.72
N ILE A 245 2.88 -16.69 -7.87
CA ILE A 245 4.00 -15.76 -7.70
C ILE A 245 4.57 -15.85 -6.29
N GLY A 246 3.73 -15.80 -5.25
CA GLY A 246 4.17 -15.89 -3.86
C GLY A 246 4.96 -17.18 -3.57
N ASN A 247 4.43 -18.33 -4.01
CA ASN A 247 5.07 -19.63 -3.84
C ASN A 247 6.38 -19.75 -4.64
N LEU A 248 6.42 -19.21 -5.86
CA LEU A 248 7.62 -19.21 -6.69
C LEU A 248 8.77 -18.45 -6.04
N ILE A 249 8.48 -17.25 -5.53
CA ILE A 249 9.46 -16.41 -4.85
C ILE A 249 9.97 -17.13 -3.59
N LEU A 250 9.06 -17.68 -2.78
CA LEU A 250 9.42 -18.39 -1.55
C LEU A 250 10.31 -19.61 -1.80
N LYS A 251 10.03 -20.38 -2.86
CA LYS A 251 10.76 -21.60 -3.21
C LYS A 251 12.18 -21.35 -3.73
N HIS A 252 12.42 -20.23 -4.42
CA HIS A 252 13.65 -20.02 -5.18
C HIS A 252 14.53 -18.87 -4.67
N ILE A 253 14.03 -18.00 -3.79
CA ILE A 253 14.87 -16.99 -3.18
C ILE A 253 15.67 -17.60 -2.02
N PRO A 254 17.00 -17.40 -1.97
CA PRO A 254 17.83 -17.93 -0.90
C PRO A 254 17.38 -17.42 0.48
N ASP A 255 17.50 -18.26 1.51
CA ASP A 255 17.07 -17.96 2.89
C ASP A 255 17.59 -16.62 3.41
N ASN A 256 18.80 -16.22 3.03
CA ASN A 256 19.40 -14.95 3.45
C ASN A 256 18.74 -13.69 2.84
N ARG A 257 17.91 -13.83 1.80
CA ARG A 257 17.17 -12.75 1.15
C ARG A 257 15.66 -12.83 1.35
N VAL A 258 15.16 -13.86 2.03
CA VAL A 258 13.71 -14.01 2.30
C VAL A 258 13.16 -12.80 3.04
N ASN A 259 13.93 -12.23 3.98
CA ASN A 259 13.52 -11.01 4.67
C ASN A 259 13.36 -9.81 3.73
N ASP A 260 14.14 -9.69 2.67
CA ASP A 260 14.07 -8.55 1.74
C ASP A 260 12.78 -8.58 0.91
N VAL A 261 12.36 -9.78 0.52
CA VAL A 261 11.17 -10.01 -0.31
C VAL A 261 9.92 -10.37 0.49
N LEU A 262 10.01 -10.43 1.82
CA LEU A 262 8.93 -10.94 2.67
C LEU A 262 7.60 -10.24 2.43
N PHE A 263 7.59 -8.91 2.33
CA PHE A 263 6.36 -8.16 2.04
C PHE A 263 5.78 -8.51 0.68
N ILE A 264 6.62 -8.63 -0.35
CA ILE A 264 6.18 -9.05 -1.68
C ILE A 264 5.53 -10.43 -1.61
N VAL A 265 6.20 -11.42 -1.00
CA VAL A 265 5.66 -12.78 -0.87
C VAL A 265 4.31 -12.78 -0.15
N VAL A 266 4.24 -12.14 1.01
CA VAL A 266 3.02 -12.13 1.83
C VAL A 266 1.88 -11.38 1.14
N ASP A 267 2.16 -10.25 0.47
CA ASP A 267 1.16 -9.52 -0.31
C ASP A 267 0.59 -10.37 -1.45
N GLN A 268 1.46 -11.11 -2.17
CA GLN A 268 1.03 -12.03 -3.22
C GLN A 268 0.16 -13.15 -2.64
N LEU A 269 0.59 -13.83 -1.58
CA LEU A 269 -0.17 -14.93 -0.99
C LEU A 269 -1.51 -14.46 -0.38
N ASN A 270 -1.54 -13.29 0.26
CA ASN A 270 -2.76 -12.69 0.80
C ASN A 270 -3.76 -12.32 -0.29
N ARG A 271 -3.31 -11.82 -1.45
CA ARG A 271 -4.18 -11.58 -2.61
C ARG A 271 -4.65 -12.89 -3.26
N GLY A 272 -3.87 -13.95 -3.15
CA GLY A 272 -4.20 -15.30 -3.60
C GLY A 272 -4.98 -16.15 -2.60
N VAL A 273 -5.46 -15.57 -1.49
CA VAL A 273 -6.01 -16.30 -0.34
C VAL A 273 -7.15 -17.26 -0.68
N SER A 274 -7.96 -16.95 -1.69
CA SER A 274 -9.07 -17.80 -2.15
C SER A 274 -8.62 -19.12 -2.76
N PHE A 275 -7.32 -19.27 -3.07
CA PHE A 275 -6.70 -20.48 -3.61
C PHE A 275 -5.73 -21.13 -2.63
N ILE A 276 -5.63 -20.64 -1.39
CA ILE A 276 -4.81 -21.25 -0.34
C ILE A 276 -5.57 -22.45 0.23
N GLU A 277 -4.95 -23.63 0.17
CA GLU A 277 -5.51 -24.88 0.68
C GLU A 277 -5.41 -24.94 2.22
N GLU A 278 -6.20 -25.82 2.84
CA GLU A 278 -6.29 -25.89 4.31
C GLU A 278 -4.94 -26.17 5.00
N ASP A 279 -4.10 -26.99 4.39
CA ASP A 279 -2.76 -27.35 4.86
C ASP A 279 -1.73 -26.21 4.69
N GLU A 280 -1.94 -25.30 3.74
CA GLU A 280 -1.09 -24.13 3.51
C GLU A 280 -1.42 -22.95 4.44
N ARG A 281 -2.62 -22.92 5.06
CA ARG A 281 -3.09 -21.79 5.88
C ARG A 281 -2.15 -21.45 7.03
N MET A 282 -1.58 -22.45 7.70
CA MET A 282 -0.69 -22.22 8.84
C MET A 282 0.66 -21.65 8.42
N GLU A 283 1.15 -22.04 7.24
CA GLU A 283 2.35 -21.43 6.67
C GLU A 283 2.11 -19.96 6.34
N LEU A 284 0.98 -19.63 5.70
CA LEU A 284 0.62 -18.24 5.43
C LEU A 284 0.38 -17.43 6.71
N ALA A 285 -0.21 -18.02 7.75
CA ALA A 285 -0.36 -17.38 9.06
C ALA A 285 1.00 -17.03 9.68
N MET A 286 1.97 -17.93 9.60
CA MET A 286 3.33 -17.72 10.09
C MET A 286 4.09 -16.67 9.27
N LEU A 287 3.92 -16.65 7.94
CA LEU A 287 4.51 -15.61 7.09
C LEU A 287 3.92 -14.23 7.41
N ASN A 288 2.61 -14.14 7.62
CA ASN A 288 1.94 -12.91 8.05
C ASN A 288 2.42 -12.44 9.43
N LEU A 289 2.67 -13.36 10.38
CA LEU A 289 3.29 -13.01 11.66
C LEU A 289 4.65 -12.35 11.45
N LYS A 290 5.54 -12.98 10.66
CA LYS A 290 6.88 -12.44 10.36
C LYS A 290 6.80 -11.07 9.66
N ALA A 291 5.88 -10.90 8.73
CA ALA A 291 5.66 -9.62 8.05
C ALA A 291 5.15 -8.55 9.03
N GLY A 292 4.23 -8.92 9.93
CA GLY A 292 3.78 -8.07 11.03
C GLY A 292 4.92 -7.64 11.95
N GLU A 293 5.76 -8.57 12.40
CA GLU A 293 6.95 -8.29 13.22
C GLU A 293 7.92 -7.34 12.53
N LYS A 294 8.21 -7.58 11.24
CA LYS A 294 9.04 -6.69 10.44
C LYS A 294 8.42 -5.29 10.35
N ALA A 295 7.14 -5.19 10.06
CA ALA A 295 6.42 -3.92 10.00
C ALA A 295 6.41 -3.19 11.36
N MET A 296 6.28 -3.91 12.49
CA MET A 296 6.44 -3.33 13.83
C MET A 296 7.83 -2.75 14.04
N SER A 297 8.89 -3.45 13.64
CA SER A 297 10.28 -2.97 13.78
C SER A 297 10.56 -1.70 12.97
N LEU A 298 9.80 -1.48 11.89
CA LEU A 298 9.87 -0.29 11.05
C LEU A 298 8.89 0.83 11.48
N ALA A 299 8.18 0.65 12.60
CA ALA A 299 7.13 1.54 13.09
C ALA A 299 5.98 1.79 12.09
N THR A 300 5.77 0.89 11.13
CA THR A 300 4.62 0.92 10.21
C THR A 300 3.45 0.13 10.80
N PHE A 301 2.86 0.65 11.87
CA PHE A 301 1.90 -0.07 12.72
C PHE A 301 0.60 -0.46 11.99
N LEU A 302 0.14 0.36 11.03
CA LEU A 302 -1.04 0.03 10.22
C LEU A 302 -0.79 -1.18 9.31
N ILE A 303 0.37 -1.21 8.65
CA ILE A 303 0.80 -2.33 7.79
C ILE A 303 0.95 -3.59 8.65
N SER A 304 1.57 -3.46 9.83
CA SER A 304 1.68 -4.56 10.79
C SER A 304 0.31 -5.14 11.16
N ALA A 305 -0.63 -4.28 11.58
CA ALA A 305 -1.97 -4.70 11.94
C ALA A 305 -2.68 -5.42 10.78
N SER A 306 -2.51 -4.95 9.55
CA SER A 306 -3.08 -5.59 8.35
C SER A 306 -2.56 -7.01 8.16
N TYR A 307 -1.23 -7.23 8.22
CA TYR A 307 -0.66 -8.58 8.12
C TYR A 307 -1.10 -9.47 9.27
N LEU A 308 -1.08 -8.98 10.50
CA LEU A 308 -1.46 -9.78 11.67
C LEU A 308 -2.94 -10.18 11.61
N LYS A 309 -3.82 -9.28 11.15
CA LYS A 309 -5.23 -9.58 10.90
C LYS A 309 -5.41 -10.62 9.79
N ALA A 310 -4.65 -10.51 8.70
CA ALA A 310 -4.65 -11.53 7.65
C ALA A 310 -4.18 -12.89 8.19
N GLY A 311 -3.12 -12.93 8.99
CA GLY A 311 -2.65 -14.15 9.67
C GLY A 311 -3.68 -14.74 10.63
N ILE A 312 -4.36 -13.91 11.42
CA ILE A 312 -5.46 -14.33 12.31
C ILE A 312 -6.62 -14.93 11.50
N SER A 313 -6.95 -14.36 10.34
CA SER A 313 -8.03 -14.88 9.48
C SER A 313 -7.76 -16.28 8.94
N MET A 314 -6.50 -16.73 8.94
CA MET A 314 -6.11 -18.08 8.53
C MET A 314 -6.37 -19.13 9.63
N LEU A 315 -6.57 -18.71 10.88
CA LEU A 315 -6.82 -19.59 12.02
C LEU A 315 -8.27 -20.12 12.01
N CYS A 316 -8.44 -21.42 11.74
CA CYS A 316 -9.72 -22.12 11.89
C CYS A 316 -10.04 -22.45 13.37
N GLU A 317 -11.18 -23.09 13.61
CA GLU A 317 -11.52 -23.64 14.93
C GLU A 317 -10.44 -24.61 15.43
N ASN A 318 -10.18 -24.59 16.74
CA ASN A 318 -9.17 -25.42 17.43
C ASN A 318 -7.69 -25.12 17.13
N GLN A 319 -7.36 -24.12 16.30
CA GLN A 319 -5.96 -23.80 16.01
C GLN A 319 -5.19 -23.26 17.22
N TRP A 320 -5.87 -22.66 18.20
CA TRP A 320 -5.24 -22.24 19.45
C TRP A 320 -4.60 -23.40 20.23
N GLU A 321 -5.21 -24.59 20.17
CA GLU A 321 -4.72 -25.77 20.89
C GLU A 321 -3.56 -26.42 20.12
N LYS A 322 -3.65 -26.48 18.79
CA LYS A 322 -2.66 -27.10 17.90
C LYS A 322 -1.42 -26.22 17.67
N HIS A 323 -1.62 -24.92 17.47
CA HIS A 323 -0.59 -23.92 17.15
C HIS A 323 -0.60 -22.79 18.18
N TYR A 324 -0.49 -23.15 19.45
CA TYR A 324 -0.58 -22.24 20.59
C TYR A 324 0.33 -21.02 20.46
N ASP A 325 1.63 -21.23 20.21
CA ASP A 325 2.61 -20.15 20.17
C ASP A 325 2.35 -19.17 19.03
N LEU A 326 1.97 -19.68 17.84
CA LEU A 326 1.62 -18.85 16.68
C LEU A 326 0.39 -18.00 16.98
N CYS A 327 -0.66 -18.59 17.55
CA CYS A 327 -1.88 -17.85 17.88
C CYS A 327 -1.61 -16.80 18.97
N LEU A 328 -0.86 -17.17 20.02
CA LEU A 328 -0.50 -16.26 21.10
C LEU A 328 0.27 -15.05 20.55
N GLN A 329 1.26 -15.27 19.68
CA GLN A 329 2.06 -14.21 19.07
C GLN A 329 1.23 -13.32 18.13
N LEU A 330 0.42 -13.91 17.25
CA LEU A 330 -0.44 -13.16 16.32
C LEU A 330 -1.38 -12.21 17.07
N TYR A 331 -2.16 -12.71 18.02
CA TYR A 331 -3.11 -11.88 18.76
C TYR A 331 -2.42 -10.86 19.67
N SER A 332 -1.31 -11.22 20.32
CA SER A 332 -0.58 -10.29 21.19
C SER A 332 0.05 -9.14 20.40
N LEU A 333 0.67 -9.45 19.26
CA LEU A 333 1.27 -8.44 18.40
C LEU A 333 0.21 -7.59 17.69
N TYR A 334 -0.93 -8.18 17.32
CA TYR A 334 -2.06 -7.44 16.74
C TYR A 334 -2.59 -6.40 17.74
N ALA A 335 -2.76 -6.80 19.01
CA ALA A 335 -3.16 -5.86 20.07
C ALA A 335 -2.16 -4.70 20.24
N GLU A 336 -0.85 -4.97 20.14
CA GLU A 336 0.18 -3.93 20.23
C GLU A 336 0.15 -2.97 19.03
N ALA A 337 0.01 -3.52 17.82
CA ALA A 337 -0.11 -2.73 16.60
C ALA A 337 -1.34 -1.81 16.66
N GLU A 338 -2.49 -2.35 17.07
CA GLU A 338 -3.73 -1.58 17.18
C GLU A 338 -3.71 -0.54 18.30
N TYR A 339 -2.96 -0.80 19.39
CA TYR A 339 -2.69 0.22 20.40
C TYR A 339 -1.92 1.40 19.79
N CYS A 340 -0.88 1.12 19.00
CA CYS A 340 -0.10 2.17 18.34
C CYS A 340 -0.93 2.94 17.29
N ASN A 341 -1.90 2.29 16.65
CA ASN A 341 -2.86 2.92 15.73
C ASN A 341 -4.02 3.64 16.44
N GLY A 342 -4.11 3.60 17.78
CA GLY A 342 -5.22 4.18 18.55
C GLY A 342 -6.56 3.44 18.42
N ARG A 343 -6.58 2.22 17.86
CA ARG A 343 -7.78 1.39 17.70
C ARG A 343 -8.09 0.60 18.96
N PHE A 344 -8.44 1.32 20.03
CA PHE A 344 -8.59 0.74 21.37
C PHE A 344 -9.66 -0.36 21.49
N GLN A 345 -10.69 -0.33 20.64
CA GLN A 345 -11.70 -1.40 20.59
C GLN A 345 -11.08 -2.73 20.16
N ASP A 346 -10.27 -2.73 19.11
CA ASP A 346 -9.57 -3.92 18.61
C ASP A 346 -8.53 -4.43 19.63
N VAL A 347 -7.86 -3.52 20.35
CA VAL A 347 -7.00 -3.89 21.49
C VAL A 347 -7.79 -4.68 22.53
N GLY A 348 -8.97 -4.19 22.92
CA GLY A 348 -9.82 -4.87 23.90
C GLY A 348 -10.24 -6.27 23.46
N LEU A 349 -10.64 -6.43 22.19
CA LEU A 349 -11.03 -7.72 21.62
C LEU A 349 -9.85 -8.71 21.60
N ALA A 350 -8.69 -8.29 21.09
CA ALA A 350 -7.53 -9.15 20.95
C ALA A 350 -6.92 -9.52 22.31
N THR A 351 -6.75 -8.55 23.22
CA THR A 351 -6.26 -8.83 24.57
C THR A 351 -7.24 -9.71 25.35
N GLY A 352 -8.55 -9.45 25.26
CA GLY A 352 -9.57 -10.28 25.89
C GLY A 352 -9.54 -11.74 25.42
N PHE A 353 -9.32 -11.96 24.11
CA PHE A 353 -9.17 -13.30 23.55
C PHE A 353 -7.96 -14.04 24.16
N VAL A 354 -6.78 -13.41 24.19
CA VAL A 354 -5.57 -14.00 24.78
C VAL A 354 -5.73 -14.25 26.28
N LEU A 355 -6.29 -13.29 27.03
CA LEU A 355 -6.48 -13.43 28.47
C LEU A 355 -7.39 -14.60 28.83
N ASN A 356 -8.36 -14.93 27.99
CA ASN A 356 -9.25 -16.07 28.18
C ASN A 356 -8.58 -17.40 27.81
N LYS A 357 -7.81 -17.43 26.71
CA LYS A 357 -7.31 -18.68 26.10
C LYS A 357 -5.88 -19.07 26.52
N ALA A 358 -5.06 -18.15 27.01
CA ALA A 358 -3.68 -18.44 27.38
C ALA A 358 -3.57 -19.37 28.60
N LYS A 359 -2.64 -20.33 28.51
CA LYS A 359 -2.43 -21.45 29.44
C LYS A 359 -1.78 -21.01 30.75
N SER A 360 -0.88 -20.02 30.69
CA SER A 360 -0.11 -19.53 31.82
C SER A 360 -0.36 -18.05 32.10
N PHE A 361 0.14 -17.56 33.23
CA PHE A 361 0.09 -16.13 33.54
C PHE A 361 1.18 -15.35 32.78
N GLU A 362 2.33 -15.99 32.58
CA GLU A 362 3.48 -15.50 31.85
C GLU A 362 3.10 -15.14 30.40
N ASP A 363 2.34 -16.00 29.74
CA ASP A 363 1.83 -15.77 28.38
C ASP A 363 0.91 -14.54 28.29
N LYS A 364 0.27 -14.16 29.40
CA LYS A 364 -0.64 -13.01 29.47
C LYS A 364 0.08 -11.69 29.71
N HIS A 365 1.37 -11.72 30.09
CA HIS A 365 2.12 -10.52 30.47
C HIS A 365 2.09 -9.46 29.37
N ARG A 366 2.36 -9.88 28.13
CA ARG A 366 2.43 -8.99 26.97
C ARG A 366 1.11 -8.26 26.72
N VAL A 367 -0.02 -8.99 26.72
CA VAL A 367 -1.34 -8.40 26.51
C VAL A 367 -1.84 -7.56 27.70
N PHE A 368 -1.46 -7.90 28.94
CA PHE A 368 -1.73 -7.04 30.09
C PHE A 368 -1.03 -5.68 29.96
N ALA A 369 0.24 -5.67 29.58
CA ALA A 369 0.99 -4.43 29.38
C ALA A 369 0.32 -3.54 28.32
N THR A 370 -0.08 -4.12 27.19
CA THR A 370 -0.79 -3.41 26.12
C THR A 370 -2.15 -2.90 26.57
N LEU A 371 -2.92 -3.69 27.31
CA LEU A 371 -4.23 -3.28 27.83
C LEU A 371 -4.11 -2.11 28.83
N ILE A 372 -3.14 -2.17 29.74
CA ILE A 372 -2.87 -1.09 30.71
C ILE A 372 -2.49 0.21 29.98
N LYS A 373 -1.59 0.14 28.99
CA LYS A 373 -1.21 1.29 28.16
C LYS A 373 -2.41 1.86 27.40
N SER A 374 -3.22 1.00 26.80
CA SER A 374 -4.45 1.38 26.10
C SER A 374 -5.46 2.11 27.00
N LEU A 375 -5.69 1.61 28.22
CA LEU A 375 -6.57 2.26 29.19
C LEU A 375 -6.01 3.61 29.66
N ALA A 376 -4.70 3.68 29.92
CA ALA A 376 -4.05 4.93 30.30
C ALA A 376 -4.18 6.00 29.19
N ALA A 377 -3.97 5.63 27.92
CA ALA A 377 -4.13 6.52 26.78
C ALA A 377 -5.58 7.04 26.60
N GLN A 378 -6.56 6.28 27.09
CA GLN A 378 -7.98 6.67 27.11
C GLN A 378 -8.41 7.47 28.35
N ASN A 379 -7.46 7.90 29.21
CA ASN A 379 -7.74 8.51 30.52
C ASN A 379 -8.54 7.62 31.49
N LYS A 380 -8.58 6.30 31.26
CA LYS A 380 -9.17 5.31 32.18
C LYS A 380 -8.13 4.87 33.22
N THR A 381 -7.50 5.83 33.88
CA THR A 381 -6.34 5.59 34.76
C THR A 381 -6.69 4.68 35.94
N GLN A 382 -7.91 4.78 36.48
CA GLN A 382 -8.34 3.91 37.58
C GLN A 382 -8.44 2.44 37.16
N GLU A 383 -9.00 2.15 35.99
CA GLU A 383 -9.07 0.80 35.44
C GLU A 383 -7.66 0.27 35.13
N ALA A 384 -6.81 1.10 34.53
CA ALA A 384 -5.41 0.76 34.24
C ALA A 384 -4.64 0.39 35.52
N MET A 385 -4.80 1.19 36.58
CA MET A 385 -4.21 0.91 37.90
C MET A 385 -4.73 -0.38 38.51
N HIS A 386 -6.05 -0.60 38.47
CA HIS A 386 -6.66 -1.81 39.01
C HIS A 386 -6.12 -3.09 38.35
N ILE A 387 -6.01 -3.09 37.02
CA ILE A 387 -5.40 -4.20 36.27
C ILE A 387 -3.92 -4.33 36.62
N GLY A 388 -3.18 -3.23 36.65
CA GLY A 388 -1.76 -3.24 37.01
C GLY A 388 -1.50 -3.83 38.40
N PHE A 389 -2.26 -3.42 39.41
CA PHE A 389 -2.15 -3.96 40.76
C PHE A 389 -2.53 -5.44 40.83
N THR A 390 -3.55 -5.86 40.09
CA THR A 390 -3.93 -7.28 39.99
C THR A 390 -2.77 -8.11 39.41
N VAL A 391 -2.12 -7.61 38.36
CA VAL A 391 -0.98 -8.28 37.70
C VAL A 391 0.22 -8.35 38.65
N VAL A 392 0.59 -7.25 39.29
CA VAL A 392 1.74 -7.16 40.20
C VAL A 392 1.54 -8.00 41.46
N THR A 393 0.32 -8.06 41.99
CA THR A 393 -0.03 -8.96 43.12
C THR A 393 0.12 -10.43 42.73
N LYS A 394 -0.31 -10.81 41.51
CA LYS A 394 -0.12 -12.18 41.00
C LYS A 394 1.35 -12.56 40.78
N LEU A 395 2.22 -11.57 40.58
CA LEU A 395 3.68 -11.75 40.52
C LEU A 395 4.33 -11.84 41.90
N GLY A 396 3.55 -11.83 43.00
CA GLY A 396 4.06 -11.95 44.36
C GLY A 396 4.57 -10.65 44.98
N VAL A 397 4.33 -9.50 44.33
CA VAL A 397 4.66 -8.20 44.92
C VAL A 397 3.51 -7.78 45.82
N GLU A 398 3.66 -8.08 47.11
CA GLU A 398 2.74 -7.61 48.15
C GLU A 398 3.03 -6.14 48.46
N ARG A 399 2.20 -5.23 47.93
CA ARG A 399 2.18 -3.83 48.36
C ARG A 399 0.75 -3.42 48.70
N ASN A 400 0.62 -2.55 49.69
CA ASN A 400 -0.64 -1.90 49.98
C ASN A 400 -0.90 -0.83 48.91
N PHE A 401 -1.57 -1.21 47.83
CA PHE A 401 -1.89 -0.33 46.70
C PHE A 401 -3.11 0.58 46.96
N SER A 402 -3.55 0.69 48.22
CA SER A 402 -4.56 1.69 48.58
C SER A 402 -3.98 3.09 48.33
N LEU A 403 -4.80 3.98 47.76
CA LEU A 403 -4.45 5.40 47.67
C LEU A 403 -4.14 5.88 49.10
N PRO A 404 -2.92 6.35 49.39
CA PRO A 404 -2.61 6.84 50.73
C PRO A 404 -3.60 7.95 51.08
N ASP A 405 -4.09 7.93 52.32
CA ASP A 405 -4.96 9.00 52.80
C ASP A 405 -4.29 10.35 52.56
N LYS A 406 -5.06 11.39 52.21
CA LYS A 406 -4.55 12.75 52.02
C LYS A 406 -3.71 13.20 53.21
N SER A 407 -4.05 12.74 54.42
CA SER A 407 -3.27 12.97 55.64
C SER A 407 -1.84 12.40 55.57
N VAL A 408 -1.68 11.18 55.02
CA VAL A 408 -0.39 10.51 54.81
C VAL A 408 0.41 11.23 53.74
N ILE A 409 -0.22 11.61 52.62
CA ILE A 409 0.44 12.39 51.56
C ILE A 409 0.91 13.75 52.09
N MET A 410 0.06 14.45 52.85
CA MET A 410 0.43 15.73 53.44
C MET A 410 1.58 15.59 54.42
N LYS A 411 1.58 14.53 55.24
CA LYS A 411 2.67 14.24 56.17
C LYS A 411 4.00 14.04 55.43
N GLU A 412 4.03 13.19 54.41
CA GLU A 412 5.20 12.96 53.54
C GLU A 412 5.71 14.25 52.89
N ILE A 413 4.80 15.06 52.30
CA ILE A 413 5.16 16.36 51.72
C ILE A 413 5.77 17.29 52.78
N MET A 414 5.24 17.29 54.00
CA MET A 414 5.74 18.11 55.10
C MET A 414 7.12 17.64 55.56
N GLU A 415 7.33 16.32 55.66
CA GLU A 415 8.62 15.71 56.00
C GLU A 415 9.68 16.04 54.94
N ILE A 416 9.34 15.92 53.65
CA ILE A 416 10.23 16.32 52.54
C ILE A 416 10.55 17.82 52.62
N LYS A 417 9.56 18.69 52.84
CA LYS A 417 9.79 20.13 52.99
C LYS A 417 10.68 20.46 54.17
N MET A 418 10.52 19.78 55.32
CA MET A 418 11.37 19.98 56.48
C MET A 418 12.79 19.46 56.27
N ALA A 419 12.95 18.33 55.58
CA ALA A 419 14.25 17.79 55.20
C ALA A 419 14.97 18.76 54.26
N LEU A 420 14.29 19.23 53.21
CA LEU A 420 14.84 20.22 52.26
C LEU A 420 15.18 21.54 52.95
N ALA A 421 14.35 22.04 53.87
CA ALA A 421 14.63 23.28 54.61
C ALA A 421 15.88 23.19 55.50
N LYS A 422 16.28 21.97 55.89
CA LYS A 422 17.48 21.70 56.70
C LYS A 422 18.69 21.29 55.86
N THR A 423 18.53 21.17 54.55
CA THR A 423 19.59 20.70 53.65
C THR A 423 20.07 21.85 52.78
N THR A 424 21.38 22.08 52.76
CA THR A 424 21.97 23.10 51.89
C THR A 424 22.06 22.62 50.44
N GLU A 425 22.12 23.56 49.50
CA GLU A 425 22.21 23.25 48.06
C GLU A 425 23.43 22.36 47.72
N ALA A 426 24.54 22.55 48.43
CA ALA A 426 25.76 21.74 48.29
C ALA A 426 25.62 20.31 48.85
N GLU A 427 24.80 20.10 49.89
CA GLU A 427 24.49 18.76 50.42
C GLU A 427 23.54 18.00 49.49
N LEU A 428 22.58 18.71 48.89
CA LEU A 428 21.64 18.16 47.92
C LEU A 428 22.33 17.59 46.67
N LEU A 429 23.34 18.29 46.16
CA LEU A 429 24.15 17.87 45.02
C LEU A 429 25.05 16.65 45.30
N ASN A 430 25.28 16.32 46.57
CA ASN A 430 26.14 15.21 46.99
C ASN A 430 25.34 14.00 47.52
N PHE A 431 24.00 14.01 47.45
CA PHE A 431 23.23 12.81 47.76
C PHE A 431 23.56 11.68 46.77
N PRO A 432 23.56 10.42 47.24
CA PRO A 432 23.75 9.28 46.35
C PRO A 432 22.63 9.25 45.31
N GLU A 433 22.99 8.90 44.07
CA GLU A 433 22.01 8.67 43.01
C GLU A 433 20.99 7.61 43.46
N MET A 434 19.73 7.90 43.15
CA MET A 434 18.61 7.00 43.46
C MET A 434 18.83 5.69 42.71
N LYS A 435 19.02 4.59 43.45
CA LYS A 435 19.23 3.24 42.89
C LYS A 435 17.96 2.65 42.31
#